data_AF-A0A3B1BKV3-F1
#
_entry.id   AF-A0A3B1BKV3-F1
#
_cell.length_a   1.000
_cell.length_b   1.000
_cell.length_c   1.000
_cell.angle_alpha   90.00
_cell.angle_beta   90.00
_cell.angle_gamma   90.00
#
_symmetry.space_group_name_H-M   'P 1'
#
loop_
_entity.id
_entity.type
_entity.pdbx_description
1 polymer ?
#
loop_
_entity_poly.entity_id
_entity_poly.type
_entity_poly.pdbx_seq_one_letter_code
_entity_poly.pdbx_strand_id
1 'polypeptide(L)'
;MKNKFYSDFDFERVSESNRPEDYRTPFQIDRDRLIHSSEFRRLQGKTQVFLPGENDYYRTRLTHSIEVAQIGRSICNFVIKQHKDIFSDEYHIDQDLVESACLAHDLGHPPFGHAGERTLNKLMEPYGGFEGNAQTLRLLTDIFYTIGESRRGMKPSRAFLDAILKYKALYSDFNKPKNHFIYDYQKEYIDFVFGCKELPTELSNPKELNNFKSIECQIMDW
;
A
#
# COMPACT_ATOMS: atom_id res chain seq x y z
N MET A 1 -7.54 -14.29 21.50
CA MET A 1 -6.90 -13.22 22.29
C MET A 1 -6.73 -12.01 21.39
N LYS A 2 -6.88 -10.78 21.91
CA LYS A 2 -6.75 -9.53 21.11
C LYS A 2 -5.26 -9.23 20.94
N ASN A 3 -4.80 -9.07 19.71
CA ASN A 3 -3.42 -8.64 19.42
C ASN A 3 -3.22 -7.19 19.91
N LYS A 4 -2.29 -6.98 20.85
CA LYS A 4 -1.97 -5.73 21.54
C LYS A 4 -0.86 -4.94 20.85
N PHE A 5 -0.24 -5.48 19.80
CA PHE A 5 0.71 -4.74 18.97
C PHE A 5 0.04 -3.56 18.26
N TYR A 6 -1.26 -3.72 17.96
CA TYR A 6 -2.10 -2.68 17.37
C TYR A 6 -3.13 -2.18 18.36
N SER A 7 -3.45 -0.90 18.25
CA SER A 7 -4.39 -0.18 19.08
C SER A 7 -5.57 0.33 18.26
N ASP A 8 -6.56 0.94 18.91
CA ASP A 8 -7.71 1.52 18.21
C ASP A 8 -7.28 2.64 17.22
N PHE A 9 -6.12 3.26 17.44
CA PHE A 9 -5.49 4.20 16.49
C PHE A 9 -5.19 3.55 15.13
N ASP A 10 -4.64 2.33 15.15
CA ASP A 10 -4.25 1.57 13.96
C ASP A 10 -5.45 1.04 13.18
N PHE A 11 -6.53 0.77 13.90
CA PHE A 11 -7.79 0.25 13.36
C PHE A 11 -8.72 1.32 12.78
N GLU A 12 -8.47 2.59 13.07
CA GLU A 12 -9.25 3.71 12.54
C GLU A 12 -9.26 3.70 11.01
N ARG A 13 -10.40 4.02 10.39
CA ARG A 13 -10.55 4.01 8.93
C ARG A 13 -10.67 5.43 8.40
N VAL A 14 -10.15 5.64 7.18
CA VAL A 14 -10.23 6.94 6.46
C VAL A 14 -11.65 7.52 6.45
N SER A 15 -12.66 6.67 6.40
CA SER A 15 -14.04 7.07 6.70
C SER A 15 -14.79 5.92 7.36
N GLU A 16 -15.80 6.27 8.16
CA GLU A 16 -16.60 5.29 8.87
C GLU A 16 -17.18 4.23 7.93
N SER A 17 -17.13 2.99 8.41
CA SER A 17 -17.65 1.81 7.74
C SER A 17 -18.45 1.02 8.77
N ASN A 18 -19.61 1.52 9.16
CA ASN A 18 -20.49 0.84 10.10
C ASN A 18 -21.05 -0.44 9.47
N ARG A 19 -20.55 -1.59 9.95
CA ARG A 19 -21.13 -2.90 9.75
C ARG A 19 -21.31 -3.51 11.15
N PRO A 20 -22.48 -3.34 11.76
CA PRO A 20 -22.74 -3.95 13.06
C PRO A 20 -22.52 -5.47 12.93
N GLU A 21 -21.81 -6.05 13.89
CA GLU A 21 -21.53 -7.50 14.00
C GLU A 21 -20.54 -8.11 12.99
N ASP A 22 -19.63 -7.33 12.37
CA ASP A 22 -18.53 -7.94 11.61
C ASP A 22 -17.53 -8.63 12.57
N TYR A 23 -17.39 -9.95 12.44
CA TYR A 23 -16.50 -10.77 13.29
C TYR A 23 -15.02 -10.69 12.87
N ARG A 24 -14.76 -10.15 11.67
CA ARG A 24 -13.41 -10.01 11.11
C ARG A 24 -12.69 -8.82 11.69
N THR A 25 -11.37 -8.92 11.78
CA THR A 25 -10.53 -7.77 12.14
C THR A 25 -10.54 -6.72 11.03
N PRO A 26 -10.21 -5.44 11.33
CA PRO A 26 -10.06 -4.41 10.31
C PRO A 26 -9.11 -4.81 9.17
N PHE A 27 -8.03 -5.53 9.49
CA PHE A 27 -7.04 -5.99 8.51
C PHE A 27 -7.57 -7.12 7.63
N GLN A 28 -8.35 -8.06 8.20
CA GLN A 28 -9.05 -9.07 7.42
C GLN A 28 -10.06 -8.44 6.45
N ILE A 29 -10.79 -7.42 6.89
CA ILE A 29 -11.73 -6.69 6.03
C ILE A 29 -10.98 -6.01 4.87
N ASP A 30 -9.83 -5.39 5.14
CA ASP A 30 -9.01 -4.76 4.08
C ASP A 30 -8.49 -5.79 3.08
N ARG A 31 -7.97 -6.92 3.56
CA ARG A 31 -7.54 -8.04 2.71
C ARG A 31 -8.66 -8.55 1.81
N ASP A 32 -9.82 -8.85 2.39
CA ASP A 32 -10.95 -9.40 1.66
C ASP A 32 -11.46 -8.41 0.59
N ARG A 33 -11.48 -7.11 0.92
CA ARG A 33 -11.84 -6.04 -0.02
C ARG A 33 -10.90 -6.00 -1.22
N LEU A 34 -9.59 -6.20 -1.02
CA LEU A 34 -8.60 -6.27 -2.09
C LEU A 34 -8.84 -7.48 -2.99
N ILE A 35 -8.86 -8.69 -2.40
CA ILE A 35 -8.92 -9.95 -3.15
C ILE A 35 -10.18 -10.02 -4.04
N HIS A 36 -11.32 -9.54 -3.53
CA HIS A 36 -12.59 -9.58 -4.27
C HIS A 36 -12.81 -8.39 -5.22
N SER A 37 -11.90 -7.42 -5.26
CA SER A 37 -12.04 -6.23 -6.10
C SER A 37 -11.90 -6.52 -7.59
N SER A 38 -12.40 -5.60 -8.42
CA SER A 38 -12.17 -5.68 -9.87
C SER A 38 -10.74 -5.22 -10.22
N GLU A 39 -10.20 -4.33 -9.39
CA GLU A 39 -8.92 -3.65 -9.46
C GLU A 39 -7.78 -4.66 -9.32
N PHE A 40 -7.88 -5.55 -8.34
CA PHE A 40 -6.96 -6.67 -8.16
C PHE A 40 -7.08 -7.68 -9.31
N ARG A 41 -8.29 -8.01 -9.75
CA ARG A 41 -8.51 -8.90 -10.91
C ARG A 41 -7.91 -8.34 -12.21
N ARG A 42 -7.91 -7.03 -12.41
CA ARG A 42 -7.27 -6.38 -13.58
C ARG A 42 -5.77 -6.61 -13.67
N LEU A 43 -5.10 -6.94 -12.55
CA LEU A 43 -3.68 -7.31 -12.57
C LEU A 43 -3.40 -8.57 -13.40
N GLN A 44 -4.40 -9.44 -13.61
CA GLN A 44 -4.28 -10.61 -14.50
C GLN A 44 -3.96 -10.19 -15.94
N GLY A 45 -4.47 -9.05 -16.39
CA GLY A 45 -4.21 -8.53 -17.73
C GLY A 45 -2.94 -7.67 -17.84
N LYS A 46 -2.25 -7.41 -16.72
CA LYS A 46 -1.01 -6.63 -16.71
C LYS A 46 0.18 -7.59 -16.66
N THR A 47 0.91 -7.68 -17.77
CA THR A 47 2.17 -8.44 -17.81
C THR A 47 3.30 -7.65 -17.14
N GLN A 48 4.20 -8.37 -16.48
CA GLN A 48 5.53 -7.83 -16.22
C GLN A 48 6.28 -7.83 -17.57
N VAL A 49 7.02 -6.77 -17.87
CA VAL A 49 7.70 -6.65 -19.18
C VAL A 49 8.77 -7.72 -19.27
N PHE A 50 8.48 -8.82 -19.98
CA PHE A 50 9.46 -9.83 -20.38
C PHE A 50 9.83 -9.63 -21.85
N LEU A 51 11.10 -9.84 -22.18
CA LEU A 51 11.52 -9.97 -23.56
C LEU A 51 10.97 -11.30 -24.13
N PRO A 52 10.51 -11.34 -25.39
CA PRO A 52 10.09 -12.61 -26.00
C PRO A 52 11.25 -13.61 -26.03
N GLY A 53 11.06 -14.81 -25.45
CA GLY A 53 11.98 -15.95 -25.58
C GLY A 53 12.69 -16.44 -24.32
N GLU A 54 12.44 -15.85 -23.13
CA GLU A 54 13.26 -16.16 -21.94
C GLU A 54 12.68 -17.12 -20.89
N ASN A 55 11.38 -17.47 -20.87
CA ASN A 55 10.85 -18.46 -19.91
C ASN A 55 9.46 -19.03 -20.28
N ASP A 56 9.21 -20.30 -19.87
CA ASP A 56 7.96 -21.06 -20.09
C ASP A 56 6.78 -20.62 -19.21
N TYR A 57 6.99 -19.73 -18.23
CA TYR A 57 5.94 -19.26 -17.31
C TYR A 57 5.85 -17.73 -17.29
N TYR A 58 4.92 -17.18 -18.08
CA TYR A 58 4.65 -15.74 -18.07
C TYR A 58 3.98 -15.33 -16.75
N ARG A 59 4.69 -14.55 -15.92
CA ARG A 59 4.11 -13.95 -14.72
C ARG A 59 3.28 -12.70 -15.09
N THR A 60 2.09 -12.64 -14.53
CA THR A 60 1.28 -11.42 -14.51
C THR A 60 1.57 -10.65 -13.22
N ARG A 61 1.19 -9.37 -13.15
CA ARG A 61 1.25 -8.63 -11.88
C ARG A 61 0.38 -9.27 -10.80
N LEU A 62 -0.68 -9.97 -11.18
CA LEU A 62 -1.53 -10.70 -10.22
C LEU A 62 -0.76 -11.85 -9.57
N THR A 63 -0.17 -12.74 -10.38
CA THR A 63 0.60 -13.88 -9.85
C THR A 63 1.81 -13.40 -9.06
N HIS A 64 2.48 -12.33 -9.52
CA HIS A 64 3.56 -11.70 -8.77
C HIS A 64 3.09 -11.18 -7.39
N SER A 65 1.97 -10.45 -7.33
CA SER A 65 1.43 -9.93 -6.06
C SER A 65 1.06 -11.04 -5.09
N ILE A 66 0.56 -12.18 -5.59
CA ILE A 66 0.27 -13.37 -4.77
C ILE A 66 1.56 -14.01 -4.22
N GLU A 67 2.61 -14.14 -5.04
CA GLU A 67 3.93 -14.63 -4.61
C GLU A 67 4.53 -13.70 -3.53
N VAL A 68 4.51 -12.38 -3.76
CA VAL A 68 4.99 -11.36 -2.80
C VAL A 68 4.20 -11.43 -1.49
N ALA A 69 2.89 -11.61 -1.56
CA ALA A 69 2.04 -11.78 -0.38
C ALA A 69 2.40 -13.03 0.42
N GLN A 70 2.64 -14.16 -0.23
CA GLN A 70 3.06 -15.39 0.43
C GLN A 70 4.45 -15.23 1.10
N ILE A 71 5.40 -14.59 0.41
CA ILE A 71 6.74 -14.31 0.93
C ILE A 71 6.66 -13.35 2.13
N GLY A 72 5.89 -12.26 2.02
CA GLY A 72 5.69 -11.30 3.11
C GLY A 72 5.13 -11.95 4.37
N ARG A 73 4.13 -12.84 4.22
CA ARG A 73 3.64 -13.66 5.35
C ARG A 73 4.73 -14.55 5.95
N SER A 74 5.59 -15.15 5.13
CA SER A 74 6.70 -15.99 5.58
C SER A 74 7.74 -15.17 6.37
N ILE A 75 8.11 -13.98 5.88
CA ILE A 75 9.03 -13.06 6.57
C ILE A 75 8.44 -12.63 7.91
N CYS A 76 7.16 -12.23 7.94
CA CYS A 76 6.46 -11.87 9.16
C CYS A 76 6.51 -13.00 10.21
N ASN A 77 6.19 -14.23 9.80
CA ASN A 77 6.29 -15.41 10.67
C ASN A 77 7.71 -15.67 11.17
N PHE A 78 8.70 -15.53 10.29
CA PHE A 78 10.10 -15.70 10.65
C PHE A 78 10.53 -14.69 11.71
N VAL A 79 10.26 -13.40 11.50
CA VAL A 79 10.59 -12.32 12.45
C VAL A 79 9.94 -12.55 13.82
N ILE A 80 8.64 -12.88 13.85
CA ILE A 80 7.91 -13.20 15.09
C ILE A 80 8.51 -14.42 15.81
N LYS A 81 9.01 -15.40 15.05
CA LYS A 81 9.62 -16.60 15.62
C LYS A 81 11.03 -16.36 16.15
N GLN A 82 11.83 -15.52 15.49
CA GLN A 82 13.20 -15.22 15.91
C GLN A 82 13.25 -14.28 17.11
N HIS A 83 12.33 -13.33 17.20
CA HIS A 83 12.34 -12.29 18.24
C HIS A 83 11.29 -12.55 19.32
N LYS A 84 11.36 -13.71 19.99
CA LYS A 84 10.45 -14.07 21.10
C LYS A 84 10.65 -13.25 22.39
N ASP A 85 11.73 -12.49 22.45
CA ASP A 85 11.98 -11.47 23.46
C ASP A 85 11.09 -10.23 23.29
N ILE A 86 10.63 -9.97 22.06
CA ILE A 86 9.74 -8.84 21.73
C ILE A 86 8.31 -9.32 21.48
N PHE A 87 8.15 -10.39 20.69
CA PHE A 87 6.86 -10.85 20.21
C PHE A 87 6.29 -12.02 21.02
N SER A 88 4.97 -12.01 21.18
CA SER A 88 4.20 -13.05 21.85
C SER A 88 2.89 -13.33 21.10
N ASP A 89 2.15 -14.35 21.54
CA ASP A 89 0.86 -14.70 20.95
C ASP A 89 -0.17 -13.55 21.05
N GLU A 90 -0.01 -12.64 22.02
CA GLU A 90 -0.85 -11.45 22.15
C GLU A 90 -0.20 -10.16 21.66
N TYR A 91 1.06 -10.18 21.22
CA TYR A 91 1.79 -8.98 20.77
C TYR A 91 2.67 -9.34 19.58
N HIS A 92 2.15 -9.19 18.37
CA HIS A 92 2.82 -9.61 17.14
C HIS A 92 2.39 -8.79 15.93
N ILE A 93 3.22 -8.77 14.90
CA ILE A 93 2.89 -8.17 13.60
C ILE A 93 1.75 -8.99 12.97
N ASP A 94 0.70 -8.32 12.49
CA ASP A 94 -0.47 -9.01 11.94
C ASP A 94 -0.21 -9.44 10.50
N GLN A 95 -0.38 -10.73 10.23
CA GLN A 95 -0.09 -11.31 8.92
C GLN A 95 -1.10 -10.88 7.85
N ASP A 96 -2.36 -10.62 8.24
CA ASP A 96 -3.40 -10.20 7.29
C ASP A 96 -3.15 -8.74 6.85
N LEU A 97 -2.56 -7.91 7.73
CA LEU A 97 -2.09 -6.56 7.39
C LEU A 97 -0.91 -6.62 6.39
N VAL A 98 0.12 -7.39 6.70
CA VAL A 98 1.29 -7.57 5.81
C VAL A 98 0.86 -8.13 4.45
N GLU A 99 0.02 -9.16 4.45
CA GLU A 99 -0.53 -9.75 3.22
C GLU A 99 -1.30 -8.71 2.41
N SER A 100 -2.15 -7.89 3.05
CA SER A 100 -2.89 -6.83 2.37
C SER A 100 -1.97 -5.83 1.70
N ALA A 101 -0.90 -5.40 2.37
CA ALA A 101 0.10 -4.49 1.82
C ALA A 101 0.76 -5.09 0.57
N CYS A 102 1.23 -6.33 0.67
CA CYS A 102 1.81 -7.08 -0.45
C CYS A 102 0.84 -7.26 -1.62
N LEU A 103 -0.44 -7.54 -1.38
CA LEU A 103 -1.43 -7.68 -2.46
C LEU A 103 -1.71 -6.35 -3.16
N ALA A 104 -1.62 -5.23 -2.43
CA ALA A 104 -1.95 -3.91 -2.93
C ALA A 104 -0.79 -3.19 -3.62
N HIS A 105 0.47 -3.55 -3.33
CA HIS A 105 1.67 -2.79 -3.72
C HIS A 105 1.70 -2.42 -5.22
N ASP A 106 1.18 -3.31 -6.06
CA ASP A 106 1.32 -3.24 -7.50
C ASP A 106 0.08 -2.70 -8.24
N LEU A 107 -0.98 -2.30 -7.52
CA LEU A 107 -2.26 -1.89 -8.10
C LEU A 107 -2.15 -0.70 -9.04
N GLY A 108 -1.41 0.33 -8.63
CA GLY A 108 -1.26 1.61 -9.32
C GLY A 108 -0.34 1.59 -10.53
N HIS A 109 0.44 0.52 -10.72
CA HIS A 109 1.41 0.49 -11.81
C HIS A 109 0.74 0.55 -13.19
N PRO A 110 1.29 1.35 -14.11
CA PRO A 110 0.76 1.47 -15.46
C PRO A 110 1.13 0.24 -16.31
N PRO A 111 0.51 0.08 -17.49
CA PRO A 111 1.02 -0.81 -18.53
C PRO A 111 2.49 -0.52 -18.87
N PHE A 112 3.22 -1.51 -19.37
CA PHE A 112 4.64 -1.39 -19.78
C PHE A 112 5.63 -1.07 -18.65
N GLY A 113 5.25 -1.30 -17.39
CA GLY A 113 6.15 -1.19 -16.24
C GLY A 113 6.84 0.17 -16.13
N HIS A 114 8.13 0.18 -15.78
CA HIS A 114 8.89 1.42 -15.58
C HIS A 114 9.00 2.29 -16.85
N ALA A 115 8.91 1.71 -18.05
CA ALA A 115 8.90 2.50 -19.28
C ALA A 115 7.60 3.31 -19.40
N GLY A 116 6.46 2.67 -19.09
CA GLY A 116 5.16 3.33 -19.01
C GLY A 116 5.15 4.41 -17.94
N GLU A 117 5.66 4.11 -16.75
CA GLU A 117 5.74 5.05 -15.63
C GLU A 117 6.60 6.29 -15.96
N ARG A 118 7.82 6.11 -16.49
CA ARG A 118 8.66 7.25 -16.90
C ARG A 118 8.00 8.11 -17.96
N THR A 119 7.33 7.48 -18.92
CA THR A 119 6.64 8.19 -20.02
C THR A 119 5.46 8.98 -19.48
N LEU A 120 4.62 8.34 -18.64
CA LEU A 120 3.50 8.99 -17.99
C LEU A 120 3.96 10.13 -17.08
N ASN A 121 5.01 9.95 -16.29
CA ASN A 121 5.51 11.01 -15.41
C ASN A 121 5.92 12.25 -16.22
N LYS A 122 6.63 12.06 -17.35
CA LYS A 122 6.98 13.15 -18.26
C LYS A 122 5.74 13.84 -18.86
N LEU A 123 4.74 13.08 -19.29
CA LEU A 123 3.51 13.63 -19.87
C LEU A 123 2.65 14.34 -18.82
N MET A 124 2.70 13.88 -17.58
CA MET A 124 1.92 14.41 -16.46
C MET A 124 2.68 15.47 -15.66
N GLU A 125 3.90 15.86 -16.05
CA GLU A 125 4.69 16.90 -15.36
C GLU A 125 3.90 18.20 -15.10
N PRO A 126 3.10 18.74 -16.06
CA PRO A 126 2.28 19.93 -15.81
C PRO A 126 1.16 19.74 -14.76
N TYR A 127 0.88 18.49 -14.37
CA TYR A 127 -0.21 18.10 -13.49
C TYR A 127 0.29 17.45 -12.18
N GLY A 128 1.57 17.55 -11.85
CA GLY A 128 2.15 16.95 -10.63
C GLY A 128 2.73 15.55 -10.82
N GLY A 129 3.06 15.18 -12.07
CA GLY A 129 3.73 13.93 -12.40
C GLY A 129 2.85 12.68 -12.30
N PHE A 130 3.47 11.52 -12.48
CA PHE A 130 2.88 10.21 -12.30
C PHE A 130 3.84 9.29 -11.56
N GLU A 131 3.34 8.57 -10.56
CA GLU A 131 4.09 7.59 -9.78
C GLU A 131 3.15 6.43 -9.41
N GLY A 132 3.61 5.19 -9.61
CA GLY A 132 2.81 4.00 -9.38
C GLY A 132 2.32 3.87 -7.94
N ASN A 133 3.18 4.21 -6.96
CA ASN A 133 2.83 4.17 -5.54
C ASN A 133 1.76 5.21 -5.18
N ALA A 134 1.90 6.45 -5.70
CA ALA A 134 0.89 7.50 -5.57
C ALA A 134 -0.45 7.07 -6.18
N GLN A 135 -0.39 6.39 -7.33
CA GLN A 135 -1.56 5.85 -8.00
C GLN A 135 -2.21 4.69 -7.24
N THR A 136 -1.43 3.83 -6.57
CA THR A 136 -1.94 2.79 -5.66
C THR A 136 -2.74 3.45 -4.54
N LEU A 137 -2.19 4.48 -3.90
CA LEU A 137 -2.89 5.23 -2.85
C LEU A 137 -4.21 5.81 -3.37
N ARG A 138 -4.19 6.50 -4.52
CA ARG A 138 -5.40 7.05 -5.18
C ARG A 138 -6.45 5.97 -5.45
N LEU A 139 -6.02 4.81 -5.94
CA LEU A 139 -6.92 3.69 -6.18
C LEU A 139 -7.61 3.29 -4.87
N LEU A 140 -6.86 3.04 -3.80
CA LEU A 140 -7.40 2.57 -2.52
C LEU A 140 -8.30 3.60 -1.83
N THR A 141 -7.98 4.89 -1.91
CA THR A 141 -8.67 5.94 -1.15
C THR A 141 -9.82 6.59 -1.91
N ASP A 142 -9.71 6.75 -3.23
CA ASP A 142 -10.60 7.62 -3.98
C ASP A 142 -11.48 6.83 -4.97
N ILE A 143 -10.92 5.84 -5.67
CA ILE A 143 -11.54 5.29 -6.88
C ILE A 143 -11.61 3.76 -6.96
N PHE A 144 -11.47 3.06 -5.82
CA PHE A 144 -11.36 1.61 -5.73
C PHE A 144 -12.62 0.85 -6.16
N TYR A 145 -13.80 1.43 -6.03
CA TYR A 145 -15.06 0.81 -6.42
C TYR A 145 -15.79 1.70 -7.40
N THR A 146 -16.28 1.10 -8.47
CA THR A 146 -17.19 1.75 -9.43
C THR A 146 -18.62 1.35 -9.10
N ILE A 147 -19.49 2.32 -8.80
CA ILE A 147 -20.91 2.12 -8.49
C ILE A 147 -21.72 3.04 -9.40
N GLY A 148 -22.28 2.47 -10.48
CA GLY A 148 -22.87 3.26 -11.55
C GLY A 148 -21.83 4.18 -12.18
N GLU A 149 -22.12 5.49 -12.22
CA GLU A 149 -21.19 6.52 -12.72
C GLU A 149 -20.24 7.06 -11.64
N SER A 150 -20.48 6.71 -10.36
CA SER A 150 -19.70 7.20 -9.23
C SER A 150 -18.54 6.27 -8.90
N ARG A 151 -17.47 6.85 -8.34
CA ARG A 151 -16.34 6.10 -7.79
C ARG A 151 -16.14 6.42 -6.31
N ARG A 152 -15.66 5.44 -5.55
CA ARG A 152 -15.27 5.62 -4.14
C ARG A 152 -14.11 4.70 -3.78
N GLY A 153 -13.32 5.07 -2.79
CA GLY A 153 -12.29 4.19 -2.22
C GLY A 153 -12.83 3.00 -1.43
N MET A 154 -11.89 2.18 -0.97
CA MET A 154 -12.15 1.04 -0.09
C MET A 154 -12.11 1.37 1.39
N LYS A 155 -11.92 2.63 1.77
CA LYS A 155 -11.90 3.11 3.16
C LYS A 155 -10.91 2.32 4.04
N PRO A 156 -9.62 2.27 3.67
CA PRO A 156 -8.61 1.44 4.35
C PRO A 156 -8.47 1.80 5.84
N SER A 157 -8.03 0.85 6.67
CA SER A 157 -7.56 1.14 8.03
C SER A 157 -6.25 1.95 8.01
N ARG A 158 -5.95 2.66 9.10
CA ARG A 158 -4.78 3.51 9.25
C ARG A 158 -3.49 2.71 9.05
N ALA A 159 -3.34 1.59 9.76
CA ALA A 159 -2.14 0.77 9.64
C ALA A 159 -1.99 0.18 8.24
N PHE A 160 -3.09 -0.20 7.57
CA PHE A 160 -3.01 -0.64 6.16
C PHE A 160 -2.58 0.48 5.22
N LEU A 161 -3.06 1.71 5.44
CA LEU A 161 -2.63 2.87 4.67
C LEU A 161 -1.13 3.16 4.86
N ASP A 162 -0.63 3.10 6.10
CA ASP A 162 0.81 3.28 6.37
C ASP A 162 1.65 2.14 5.77
N ALA A 163 1.16 0.91 5.83
CA ALA A 163 1.84 -0.27 5.29
C ALA A 163 2.03 -0.22 3.76
N ILE A 164 1.16 0.46 3.00
CA ILE A 164 1.32 0.64 1.55
C ILE A 164 2.09 1.92 1.18
N LEU A 165 2.31 2.83 2.13
CA LEU A 165 3.00 4.11 1.91
C LEU A 165 4.52 3.90 1.93
N LYS A 166 5.04 3.34 0.83
CA LYS A 166 6.49 3.24 0.57
C LYS A 166 7.19 4.59 0.51
N TYR A 167 6.46 5.62 0.05
CA TYR A 167 6.90 7.01 0.01
C TYR A 167 5.81 7.88 0.63
N LYS A 168 6.24 8.94 1.31
CA LYS A 168 5.37 9.83 2.09
C LYS A 168 5.59 11.32 1.75
N ALA A 169 6.67 11.65 1.05
CA ALA A 169 6.93 12.99 0.54
C ALA A 169 6.05 13.31 -0.68
N LEU A 170 5.64 14.56 -0.79
CA LEU A 170 4.79 15.08 -1.85
C LEU A 170 5.60 15.36 -3.12
N TYR A 171 4.92 15.49 -4.26
CA TYR A 171 5.56 15.89 -5.52
C TYR A 171 6.23 17.26 -5.38
N SER A 172 5.52 18.22 -4.77
CA SER A 172 5.97 19.60 -4.57
C SER A 172 7.15 19.76 -3.59
N ASP A 173 7.45 18.73 -2.79
CA ASP A 173 8.63 18.71 -1.91
C ASP A 173 9.95 18.58 -2.70
N PHE A 174 9.86 18.21 -3.98
CA PHE A 174 11.01 18.04 -4.87
C PHE A 174 10.90 18.91 -6.12
N ASN A 175 12.03 19.20 -6.75
CA ASN A 175 12.04 19.85 -8.07
C ASN A 175 11.86 18.81 -9.18
N LYS A 176 10.62 18.67 -9.68
CA LYS A 176 10.25 17.78 -10.80
C LYS A 176 10.77 16.35 -10.61
N PRO A 177 10.37 15.66 -9.52
CA PRO A 177 10.88 14.34 -9.20
C PRO A 177 10.55 13.32 -10.28
N LYS A 178 11.50 12.41 -10.53
CA LYS A 178 11.32 11.32 -11.50
C LYS A 178 10.50 10.16 -10.92
N ASN A 179 10.55 9.98 -9.60
CA ASN A 179 9.93 8.91 -8.84
C ASN A 179 9.93 9.26 -7.33
N HIS A 180 9.34 8.38 -6.53
CA HIS A 180 9.42 8.40 -5.06
C HIS A 180 8.69 9.58 -4.40
N PHE A 181 7.50 9.88 -4.88
CA PHE A 181 6.61 10.89 -4.34
C PHE A 181 5.17 10.39 -4.30
N ILE A 182 4.31 11.11 -3.60
CA ILE A 182 2.84 11.01 -3.72
C ILE A 182 2.26 12.31 -4.27
N TYR A 183 1.02 12.30 -4.73
CA TYR A 183 0.37 13.50 -5.26
C TYR A 183 0.10 14.51 -4.14
N ASP A 184 0.23 15.81 -4.42
CA ASP A 184 0.11 16.86 -3.40
C ASP A 184 -1.25 16.83 -2.68
N TYR A 185 -2.33 16.53 -3.40
CA TYR A 185 -3.67 16.42 -2.80
C TYR A 185 -3.80 15.25 -1.81
N GLN A 186 -2.92 14.25 -1.89
CA GLN A 186 -2.93 13.08 -1.01
C GLN A 186 -2.30 13.37 0.36
N LYS A 187 -1.85 14.61 0.62
CA LYS A 187 -1.33 15.01 1.92
C LYS A 187 -2.29 14.68 3.07
N GLU A 188 -3.60 14.75 2.86
CA GLU A 188 -4.60 14.39 3.87
C GLU A 188 -4.45 12.95 4.38
N TYR A 189 -3.96 12.02 3.53
CA TYR A 189 -3.75 10.63 3.89
C TYR A 189 -2.45 10.44 4.69
N ILE A 190 -1.45 11.29 4.46
CA ILE A 190 -0.25 11.36 5.29
C ILE A 190 -0.60 11.91 6.66
N ASP A 191 -1.31 13.05 6.69
CA ASP A 191 -1.77 13.65 7.93
C ASP A 191 -2.62 12.65 8.72
N PHE A 192 -3.52 11.93 8.05
CA PHE A 192 -4.25 10.82 8.65
C PHE A 192 -3.28 9.81 9.26
N VAL A 193 -2.37 9.18 8.51
CA VAL A 193 -1.44 8.17 9.05
C VAL A 193 -0.67 8.62 10.29
N PHE A 194 -0.28 9.90 10.37
CA PHE A 194 0.39 10.48 11.54
C PHE A 194 -0.57 10.97 12.65
N GLY A 195 -1.86 10.69 12.54
CA GLY A 195 -2.88 11.05 13.54
C GLY A 195 -3.20 12.55 13.56
N CYS A 196 -3.04 13.23 12.44
CA CYS A 196 -3.17 14.68 12.28
C CYS A 196 -2.27 15.48 13.24
N LYS A 197 -1.15 14.89 13.66
CA LYS A 197 -0.14 15.53 14.51
C LYS A 197 0.95 16.16 13.66
N GLU A 198 1.61 17.17 14.20
CA GLU A 198 2.84 17.69 13.60
C GLU A 198 3.90 16.60 13.51
N LEU A 199 4.55 16.52 12.37
CA LEU A 199 5.66 15.59 12.16
C LEU A 199 6.84 15.99 13.05
N PRO A 200 7.54 15.01 13.67
CA PRO A 200 8.80 15.27 14.34
C PRO A 200 9.79 16.00 13.42
N THR A 201 10.64 16.85 13.98
CA THR A 201 11.64 17.63 13.23
C THR A 201 12.58 16.76 12.41
N GLU A 202 12.83 15.53 12.85
CA GLU A 202 13.66 14.54 12.16
C GLU A 202 13.03 14.08 10.82
N LEU A 203 11.70 14.19 10.69
CA LEU A 203 10.94 13.83 9.49
C LEU A 203 10.62 15.06 8.62
N SER A 204 11.13 16.25 8.94
CA SER A 204 10.87 17.46 8.15
C SER A 204 11.55 17.46 6.77
N ASN A 205 12.54 16.58 6.58
CA ASN A 205 13.21 16.39 5.29
C ASN A 205 12.45 15.35 4.46
N PRO A 206 12.06 15.66 3.20
CA PRO A 206 11.36 14.73 2.31
C PRO A 206 12.05 13.37 2.14
N LYS A 207 13.39 13.32 2.18
CA LYS A 207 14.13 12.06 2.10
C LYS A 207 13.98 11.21 3.37
N GLU A 208 14.06 11.84 4.54
CA GLU A 208 13.88 11.14 5.82
C GLU A 208 12.42 10.67 5.97
N LEU A 209 11.46 11.51 5.56
CA LEU A 209 10.05 11.14 5.53
C LEU A 209 9.78 9.91 4.64
N ASN A 210 10.43 9.82 3.47
CA ASN A 210 10.35 8.64 2.61
C ASN A 210 11.03 7.39 3.20
N ASN A 211 12.04 7.57 4.06
CA ASN A 211 12.71 6.45 4.74
C ASN A 211 11.91 5.95 5.96
N PHE A 212 11.00 6.76 6.49
CA PHE A 212 10.16 6.39 7.62
C PHE A 212 9.01 5.45 7.20
N LYS A 213 9.22 4.16 7.42
CA LYS A 213 8.31 3.08 7.00
C LYS A 213 7.86 2.26 8.20
N SER A 214 6.57 1.89 8.21
CA SER A 214 6.04 0.89 9.14
C SER A 214 6.78 -0.45 8.96
N ILE A 215 6.74 -1.32 9.97
CA ILE A 215 7.38 -2.63 9.88
C ILE A 215 6.76 -3.49 8.77
N GLU A 216 5.45 -3.35 8.53
CA GLU A 216 4.73 -4.05 7.48
C GLU A 216 5.13 -3.54 6.09
N CYS A 217 5.31 -2.22 5.93
CA CYS A 217 5.87 -1.65 4.70
C CYS A 217 7.29 -2.15 4.44
N GLN A 218 8.13 -2.28 5.49
CA GLN A 218 9.48 -2.82 5.35
C GLN A 218 9.47 -4.30 4.95
N ILE A 219 8.54 -5.10 5.49
CA ILE A 219 8.38 -6.51 5.10
C ILE A 219 7.88 -6.63 3.65
N MET A 220 6.94 -5.79 3.24
CA MET A 220 6.43 -5.74 1.88
C MET A 220 7.51 -5.34 0.86
N ASP A 221 8.41 -4.44 1.26
CA ASP A 221 9.45 -3.84 0.40
C ASP A 221 10.79 -4.60 0.41
N TRP A 222 10.87 -5.73 1.11
CA TRP A 222 12.08 -6.57 1.23
C TRP A 222 12.33 -7.40 -0.03
#